data_AF-A0A9W8YAZ3-F1
#
_entry.id   AF-A0A9W8YAZ3-F1
#
_cell.length_a   1.000
_cell.length_b   1.000
_cell.length_c   1.000
_cell.angle_alpha   90.00
_cell.angle_beta   90.00
_cell.angle_gamma   90.00
#
_symmetry.space_group_name_H-M   'P 1'
#
loop_
_entity.id
_entity.type
_entity.pdbx_description
1 polymer ?
#
loop_
_entity_poly.entity_id
_entity_poly.type
_entity_poly.pdbx_seq_one_letter_code
_entity_poly.pdbx_strand_id
1 'polypeptide(L)'
;MTSLAWPFYLLIPTFILLHLFISPYTKVEESFNIQAIHDILIHGIPTENVDQFLTSNYDHVSFPGSVPRNLALRSLLNAYALPWNRQDVSRGYRLSLYLLTIAGIVFRSELAILVGTITLYLFLTQRISIISVIIPAGLGGLIIGLMCTVPLDSFLWQSFPLWPEWTSFYYNTIQGHSADWGVSSWHYYFSNALPRLLLNPAIYLLCIPVAVLNAATRRRSLDLLIPLLGFVALYSFLPHKEWRFIIYVVPGLTAIAGTGASWIWTRRAKSVIYAAISLALVASVLVSFAASTAILGISSLNYPGGEALKVLHNEIEHPPKRHFDVYFDNLACQTGVTRFLESHNGPQTVLDVLEAQDSLQKRTWAYDKTEDPTMLLDPMFWAKFDYVLAERPEKVIGSWAVVHVVYGFDGVRLLKPGEESGSQTEPLYHAKKEVADGSWASKVANIWHVLEGLLRDSILRGHWAEIKMEPKIRILENQMK
;
A
#
# COMPACT_ATOMS: atom_id res chain seq x y z
N MET A 1 -9.40 38.60 1.80
CA MET A 1 -9.27 37.68 0.65
C MET A 1 -9.13 36.23 1.14
N THR A 2 -10.15 35.69 1.81
CA THR A 2 -10.08 34.38 2.51
C THR A 2 -11.18 33.40 2.08
N SER A 3 -11.94 33.68 1.01
CA SER A 3 -13.12 32.86 0.65
C SER A 3 -12.89 31.76 -0.40
N LEU A 4 -11.68 31.61 -0.96
CA LEU A 4 -11.42 30.69 -2.09
C LEU A 4 -10.38 29.59 -1.80
N ALA A 5 -10.03 29.36 -0.54
CA ALA A 5 -9.08 28.29 -0.17
C ALA A 5 -9.76 26.91 0.00
N TRP A 6 -11.07 26.88 0.30
CA TRP A 6 -11.80 25.63 0.53
C TRP A 6 -11.81 24.66 -0.66
N PRO A 7 -11.92 25.10 -1.94
CA PRO A 7 -11.86 24.16 -3.06
C PRO A 7 -10.50 23.46 -3.15
N PHE A 8 -9.41 24.17 -2.81
CA PHE A 8 -8.08 23.58 -2.74
C PHE A 8 -7.96 22.55 -1.61
N TYR A 9 -8.60 22.79 -0.47
CA TYR A 9 -8.63 21.80 0.62
C TYR A 9 -9.46 20.56 0.27
N LEU A 10 -10.48 20.68 -0.59
CA LEU A 10 -11.26 19.53 -1.07
C LEU A 10 -10.53 18.68 -2.11
N LEU A 11 -9.51 19.20 -2.78
CA LEU A 11 -8.73 18.41 -3.73
C LEU A 11 -8.13 17.16 -3.09
N ILE A 12 -7.63 17.27 -1.85
CA ILE A 12 -7.02 16.15 -1.13
C ILE A 12 -8.02 14.99 -0.91
N PRO A 13 -9.16 15.18 -0.21
CA PRO A 13 -10.13 14.09 -0.04
C PRO A 13 -10.72 13.63 -1.37
N THR A 14 -10.93 14.53 -2.34
CA THR A 14 -11.41 14.15 -3.68
C THR A 14 -10.43 13.21 -4.36
N PHE A 15 -9.13 13.50 -4.30
CA PHE A 15 -8.12 12.61 -4.86
C PHE A 15 -8.02 11.29 -4.11
N ILE A 16 -8.11 11.29 -2.78
CA ILE A 16 -8.15 10.04 -2.01
C ILE A 16 -9.32 9.17 -2.48
N LEU A 17 -10.53 9.74 -2.57
CA LEU A 17 -11.71 9.03 -3.04
C LEU A 17 -11.57 8.56 -4.49
N LEU A 18 -10.98 9.39 -5.36
CA LEU A 18 -10.68 9.00 -6.74
C LEU A 18 -9.72 7.81 -6.79
N HIS A 19 -8.68 7.79 -5.94
CA HIS A 19 -7.72 6.68 -5.90
C HIS A 19 -8.39 5.39 -5.42
N LEU A 20 -9.26 5.47 -4.41
CA LEU A 20 -10.05 4.33 -3.93
C LEU A 20 -11.02 3.82 -5.01
N PHE A 21 -11.62 4.72 -5.79
CA PHE A 21 -12.52 4.36 -6.87
C PHE A 21 -11.78 3.69 -8.06
N ILE A 22 -10.61 4.21 -8.42
CA ILE A 22 -9.76 3.68 -9.49
C ILE A 22 -9.16 2.32 -9.13
N SER A 23 -9.00 2.03 -7.83
CA SER A 23 -8.38 0.82 -7.36
C SER A 23 -9.14 0.23 -6.17
N PRO A 24 -10.33 -0.36 -6.40
CA PRO A 24 -11.19 -0.83 -5.32
C PRO A 24 -10.65 -2.07 -4.61
N TYR A 25 -9.89 -2.92 -5.32
CA TYR A 25 -9.35 -4.18 -4.80
C TYR A 25 -7.91 -4.08 -4.30
N THR A 26 -7.30 -2.88 -4.30
CA THR A 26 -5.96 -2.73 -3.73
C THR A 26 -5.99 -3.11 -2.26
N LYS A 27 -5.40 -4.26 -1.96
CA LYS A 27 -5.02 -4.63 -0.60
C LYS A 27 -3.87 -3.70 -0.21
N VAL A 28 -4.20 -2.58 0.43
CA VAL A 28 -3.23 -1.85 1.21
C VAL A 28 -2.93 -2.74 2.41
N GLU A 29 -1.67 -2.99 2.72
CA GLU A 29 -1.31 -3.69 3.97
C GLU A 29 -1.80 -2.97 5.25
N GLU A 30 -2.45 -1.81 5.12
CA GLU A 30 -3.20 -1.14 6.17
C GLU A 30 -4.60 -1.76 6.41
N SER A 31 -4.96 -2.83 5.69
CA SER A 31 -6.24 -3.53 5.85
C SER A 31 -6.41 -4.11 7.26
N PHE A 32 -5.35 -4.46 7.99
CA PHE A 32 -5.46 -5.10 9.31
C PHE A 32 -6.16 -4.25 10.35
N ASN A 33 -6.00 -2.93 10.32
CA ASN A 33 -6.72 -2.07 11.26
C ASN A 33 -8.18 -1.91 10.87
N ILE A 34 -8.47 -1.81 9.58
CA ILE A 34 -9.86 -1.71 9.09
C ILE A 34 -10.57 -3.05 9.31
N GLN A 35 -9.87 -4.17 9.12
CA GLN A 35 -10.32 -5.54 9.39
C GLN A 35 -10.48 -5.76 10.89
N ALA A 36 -9.51 -5.39 11.74
CA ALA A 36 -9.67 -5.48 13.19
C ALA A 36 -10.79 -4.58 13.72
N ILE A 37 -10.95 -3.37 13.17
CA ILE A 37 -12.07 -2.48 13.48
C ILE A 37 -13.38 -3.13 13.02
N HIS A 38 -13.44 -3.71 11.82
CA HIS A 38 -14.60 -4.45 11.33
C HIS A 38 -14.91 -5.64 12.23
N ASP A 39 -13.94 -6.48 12.57
CA ASP A 39 -14.11 -7.66 13.42
C ASP A 39 -14.62 -7.27 14.81
N ILE A 40 -14.07 -6.19 15.40
CA ILE A 40 -14.55 -5.67 16.68
C ILE A 40 -15.95 -5.06 16.55
N LEU A 41 -16.27 -4.37 15.45
CA LEU A 41 -17.57 -3.74 15.22
C LEU A 41 -18.68 -4.76 14.90
N ILE A 42 -18.36 -5.83 14.18
CA ILE A 42 -19.31 -6.85 13.72
C ILE A 42 -19.43 -8.01 14.72
N HIS A 43 -18.31 -8.49 15.25
CA HIS A 43 -18.28 -9.67 16.12
C HIS A 43 -18.12 -9.33 17.61
N GLY A 44 -17.69 -8.11 17.96
CA GLY A 44 -17.45 -7.71 19.35
C GLY A 44 -16.24 -8.42 19.98
N ILE A 45 -15.81 -7.97 21.17
CA ILE A 45 -14.67 -8.57 21.89
C ILE A 45 -15.19 -9.78 22.70
N PRO A 46 -14.75 -11.03 22.43
CA PRO A 46 -15.24 -12.21 23.14
C PRO A 46 -14.74 -12.23 24.59
N THR A 47 -15.61 -12.61 25.52
CA THR A 47 -15.29 -12.79 26.95
C THR A 47 -15.23 -14.25 27.38
N GLU A 48 -15.73 -15.18 26.57
CA GLU A 48 -15.74 -16.63 26.79
C GLU A 48 -15.42 -17.37 25.48
N ASN A 49 -14.77 -18.55 25.55
CA ASN A 49 -14.34 -19.35 24.38
C ASN A 49 -13.53 -18.56 23.33
N VAL A 50 -12.60 -17.73 23.83
CA VAL A 50 -11.82 -16.76 23.05
C VAL A 50 -11.08 -17.42 21.88
N ASP A 51 -10.42 -18.56 22.10
CA ASP A 51 -9.59 -19.21 21.06
C ASP A 51 -10.39 -19.67 19.85
N GLN A 52 -11.52 -20.34 20.08
CA GLN A 52 -12.37 -20.85 19.01
C GLN A 52 -13.09 -19.71 18.27
N PHE A 53 -13.48 -18.67 18.99
CA PHE A 53 -14.16 -17.50 18.43
C PHE A 53 -13.23 -16.64 17.58
N LEU A 54 -12.01 -16.38 18.05
CA LEU A 54 -11.01 -15.61 17.30
C LEU A 54 -10.59 -16.36 16.02
N THR A 55 -10.36 -17.68 16.11
CA THR A 55 -9.94 -18.49 14.96
C THR A 55 -11.01 -18.58 13.88
N SER A 56 -12.29 -18.60 14.25
CA SER A 56 -13.40 -18.67 13.29
C SER A 56 -13.79 -17.31 12.72
N ASN A 57 -13.80 -16.25 13.55
CA ASN A 57 -14.43 -14.98 13.17
C ASN A 57 -13.44 -13.86 12.85
N TYR A 58 -12.21 -13.85 13.37
CA TYR A 58 -11.31 -12.70 13.21
C TYR A 58 -10.33 -12.88 12.05
N ASP A 59 -10.20 -11.84 11.23
CA ASP A 59 -9.40 -11.80 10.00
C ASP A 59 -7.89 -11.85 10.27
N HIS A 60 -7.43 -11.26 11.37
CA HIS A 60 -6.00 -11.15 11.71
C HIS A 60 -5.36 -12.49 12.13
N VAL A 61 -6.14 -13.46 12.59
CA VAL A 61 -5.70 -14.85 12.85
C VAL A 61 -5.56 -15.62 11.53
N SER A 62 -6.44 -15.29 10.59
CA SER A 62 -6.55 -15.96 9.31
C SER A 62 -5.48 -15.43 8.31
N PHE A 63 -5.11 -14.16 8.37
CA PHE A 63 -4.14 -13.53 7.46
C PHE A 63 -3.07 -12.75 8.24
N PRO A 64 -1.80 -13.19 8.30
CA PRO A 64 -0.73 -12.44 8.97
C PRO A 64 -0.07 -11.41 8.02
N GLY A 65 -0.04 -10.12 8.41
CA GLY A 65 0.63 -9.02 7.69
C GLY A 65 0.46 -7.65 8.38
N SER A 66 1.16 -6.59 7.93
CA SER A 66 1.56 -5.44 8.79
C SER A 66 0.93 -4.03 8.57
N VAL A 67 0.33 -3.49 9.64
CA VAL A 67 0.50 -2.16 10.34
C VAL A 67 0.31 -0.78 9.61
N PRO A 68 -0.44 0.19 10.22
CA PRO A 68 -0.71 1.59 9.76
C PRO A 68 0.38 2.69 10.01
N ARG A 69 0.17 3.90 9.43
CA ARG A 69 0.93 5.20 9.57
C ARG A 69 -0.04 6.38 9.83
N ASN A 70 0.28 7.61 10.29
CA ASN A 70 1.44 8.33 10.86
C ASN A 70 0.98 9.73 11.39
N LEU A 71 1.01 9.96 12.71
CA LEU A 71 0.81 11.28 13.37
C LEU A 71 2.13 11.96 13.79
N ALA A 72 3.21 11.18 13.93
CA ALA A 72 4.49 11.61 14.49
C ALA A 72 5.26 12.59 13.58
N LEU A 73 5.22 12.38 12.28
CA LEU A 73 5.96 13.18 11.30
C LEU A 73 5.36 14.58 11.09
N ARG A 74 4.04 14.72 11.28
CA ARG A 74 3.38 16.04 11.34
C ARG A 74 3.94 16.88 12.50
N SER A 75 4.15 16.25 13.66
CA SER A 75 4.73 16.90 14.84
C SER A 75 6.20 17.27 14.62
N LEU A 76 6.98 16.42 13.94
CA LEU A 76 8.36 16.75 13.54
C LEU A 76 8.40 17.97 12.62
N LEU A 77 7.62 17.96 11.54
CA LEU A 77 7.58 19.07 10.57
C LEU A 77 7.11 20.38 11.21
N ASN A 78 6.13 20.33 12.11
CA ASN A 78 5.69 21.48 12.89
C ASN A 78 6.80 22.01 13.81
N ALA A 79 7.60 21.13 14.43
CA ALA A 79 8.73 21.53 15.25
C ALA A 79 9.83 22.24 14.43
N TYR A 80 10.06 21.83 13.18
CA TYR A 80 10.98 22.50 12.26
C TYR A 80 10.43 23.81 11.68
N ALA A 81 9.11 23.97 11.60
CA ALA A 81 8.45 25.16 11.02
C ALA A 81 8.32 26.35 12.01
N LEU A 82 8.38 26.10 13.32
CA LEU A 82 8.20 27.13 14.35
C LEU A 82 9.43 28.06 14.50
N PRO A 83 9.25 29.38 14.71
CA PRO A 83 10.32 30.30 15.07
C PRO A 83 11.00 29.88 16.38
N TRP A 84 12.33 30.01 16.45
CA TRP A 84 13.14 29.45 17.54
C TRP A 84 13.01 30.25 18.84
N ASN A 85 11.88 30.12 19.54
CA ASN A 85 11.74 30.55 20.93
C ASN A 85 12.04 29.35 21.85
N ARG A 86 12.96 29.49 22.80
CA ARG A 86 13.65 28.38 23.49
C ARG A 86 12.73 27.38 24.22
N GLN A 87 11.49 27.74 24.56
CA GLN A 87 10.57 26.89 25.33
C GLN A 87 9.57 26.09 24.47
N ASP A 88 9.09 26.64 23.35
CA ASP A 88 8.09 25.94 22.50
C ASP A 88 8.74 24.90 21.58
N VAL A 89 9.97 25.18 21.14
CA VAL A 89 10.76 24.27 20.29
C VAL A 89 11.12 22.98 21.03
N SER A 90 11.49 23.07 22.31
CA SER A 90 11.84 21.88 23.11
C SER A 90 10.63 20.98 23.36
N ARG A 91 9.43 21.55 23.53
CA ARG A 91 8.17 20.79 23.61
C ARG A 91 7.85 20.08 22.28
N GLY A 92 8.04 20.76 21.15
CA GLY A 92 7.86 20.17 19.82
C GLY A 92 8.79 19.00 19.54
N TYR A 93 10.10 19.16 19.78
CA TYR A 93 11.07 18.06 19.63
C TYR A 93 10.82 16.92 20.62
N ARG A 94 10.47 17.23 21.88
CA ARG A 94 10.13 16.22 22.88
C ARG A 94 8.92 15.39 22.43
N LEU A 95 7.85 16.04 22.00
CA LEU A 95 6.65 15.36 21.49
C LEU A 95 6.97 14.54 20.24
N SER A 96 7.75 15.09 19.32
CA SER A 96 8.13 14.38 18.10
C SER A 96 8.95 13.12 18.39
N LEU A 97 9.99 13.22 19.22
CA LEU A 97 10.82 12.08 19.60
C LEU A 97 9.99 11.04 20.36
N TYR A 98 9.11 11.48 21.24
CA TYR A 98 8.20 10.63 22.00
C TYR A 98 7.24 9.85 21.08
N LEU A 99 6.57 10.54 20.15
CA LEU A 99 5.67 9.90 19.18
C LEU A 99 6.42 8.96 18.22
N LEU A 100 7.62 9.33 17.76
CA LEU A 100 8.44 8.47 16.91
C LEU A 100 8.94 7.23 17.66
N THR A 101 9.23 7.36 18.96
CA THR A 101 9.68 6.23 19.79
C THR A 101 8.55 5.25 20.04
N ILE A 102 7.34 5.74 20.40
CA ILE A 102 6.14 4.90 20.50
C ILE A 102 5.86 4.21 19.17
N ALA A 103 5.89 4.96 18.07
CA ALA A 103 5.66 4.38 16.75
C ALA A 103 6.73 3.32 16.40
N GLY A 104 7.99 3.54 16.76
CA GLY A 104 9.05 2.57 16.51
C GLY A 104 8.90 1.27 17.29
N ILE A 105 8.32 1.33 18.50
CA ILE A 105 8.18 0.18 19.38
C ILE A 105 6.93 -0.62 19.10
N VAL A 106 5.83 0.07 18.79
CA VAL A 106 4.52 -0.55 18.57
C VAL A 106 4.35 -0.98 17.12
N PHE A 107 4.90 -0.23 16.16
CA PHE A 107 4.55 -0.39 14.75
C PHE A 107 5.70 -0.82 13.84
N ARG A 108 6.88 -0.22 13.98
CA ARG A 108 7.95 -0.28 12.95
C ARG A 108 9.34 -0.09 13.56
N SER A 109 10.05 -1.18 13.83
CA SER A 109 11.37 -1.17 14.45
C SER A 109 12.43 -0.37 13.67
N GLU A 110 12.30 -0.21 12.35
CA GLU A 110 13.23 0.58 11.56
C GLU A 110 13.22 2.08 11.89
N LEU A 111 12.13 2.58 12.47
CA LEU A 111 12.04 3.97 12.96
C LEU A 111 13.06 4.24 14.07
N ALA A 112 13.59 3.22 14.75
CA ALA A 112 14.66 3.38 15.72
C ALA A 112 15.90 4.03 15.08
N ILE A 113 16.23 3.70 13.83
CA ILE A 113 17.36 4.30 13.10
C ILE A 113 17.05 5.75 12.75
N LEU A 114 15.79 6.06 12.39
CA LEU A 114 15.36 7.43 12.14
C LEU A 114 15.42 8.29 13.42
N VAL A 115 14.92 7.77 14.54
CA VAL A 115 15.03 8.42 15.87
C VAL A 115 16.50 8.60 16.25
N GLY A 116 17.33 7.57 16.04
CA GLY A 116 18.76 7.61 16.34
C GLY A 116 19.49 8.68 15.54
N THR A 117 19.26 8.78 14.24
CA THR A 117 19.91 9.77 13.36
C THR A 117 19.46 11.21 13.67
N ILE A 118 18.16 11.43 13.94
CA ILE A 118 17.64 12.73 14.40
C ILE A 118 18.27 13.10 15.75
N THR A 119 18.28 12.17 16.71
CA THR A 119 18.81 12.41 18.06
C THR A 119 20.30 12.71 18.02
N LEU A 120 21.08 11.94 17.25
CA LEU A 120 22.51 12.13 17.04
C LEU A 120 22.78 13.49 16.41
N TYR A 121 22.04 13.88 15.38
CA TYR A 121 22.18 15.20 14.76
C TYR A 121 21.91 16.33 15.75
N LEU A 122 20.83 16.24 16.52
CA LEU A 122 20.47 17.25 17.53
C LEU A 122 21.48 17.33 18.68
N PHE A 123 22.08 16.20 19.04
CA PHE A 123 23.17 16.11 20.01
C PHE A 123 24.44 16.79 19.49
N LEU A 124 24.90 16.43 18.29
CA LEU A 124 26.11 16.99 17.67
C LEU A 124 26.00 18.50 17.44
N THR A 125 24.80 18.99 17.13
CA THR A 125 24.53 20.42 16.93
C THR A 125 24.26 21.19 18.23
N GLN A 126 24.28 20.50 19.38
CA GLN A 126 24.03 21.04 20.73
C GLN A 126 22.74 21.87 20.83
N ARG A 127 21.70 21.47 20.09
CA ARG A 127 20.46 22.26 19.95
C ARG A 127 19.45 22.01 21.08
N ILE A 128 19.50 20.83 21.69
CA ILE A 128 18.54 20.40 22.72
C ILE A 128 19.26 19.77 23.92
N SER A 129 18.63 19.85 25.09
CA SER A 129 19.14 19.25 26.31
C SER A 129 18.79 17.75 26.37
N ILE A 130 19.81 16.92 26.57
CA ILE A 130 19.68 15.46 26.65
C ILE A 130 18.76 15.06 27.81
N ILE A 131 19.00 15.67 28.98
CA ILE A 131 18.34 15.30 30.24
C ILE A 131 16.86 15.73 30.23
N SER A 132 16.54 16.88 29.64
CA SER A 132 15.17 17.43 29.68
C SER A 132 14.30 17.05 28.47
N VAL A 133 14.91 16.69 27.34
CA VAL A 133 14.20 16.43 26.08
C VAL A 133 14.38 14.98 25.62
N ILE A 134 15.62 14.55 25.38
CA ILE A 134 15.90 13.25 24.73
C ILE A 134 15.54 12.09 25.65
N ILE A 135 16.10 12.07 26.87
CA ILE A 135 15.90 10.96 27.81
C ILE A 135 14.42 10.82 28.19
N PRO A 136 13.68 11.87 28.57
CA PRO A 136 12.27 11.73 28.91
C PRO A 136 11.39 11.33 27.73
N ALA A 137 11.71 11.79 26.51
CA ALA A 137 10.98 11.39 25.31
C ALA A 137 11.22 9.91 24.96
N GLY A 138 12.49 9.49 24.97
CA GLY A 138 12.88 8.11 24.67
C GLY A 138 12.38 7.11 25.72
N LEU A 139 12.68 7.35 27.00
CA LEU A 139 12.23 6.46 28.08
C LEU A 139 10.71 6.46 28.24
N GLY A 140 10.07 7.64 28.16
CA GLY A 140 8.63 7.76 28.25
C GLY A 140 7.93 7.03 27.09
N GLY A 141 8.44 7.21 25.87
CA GLY A 141 7.92 6.51 24.69
C GLY A 141 8.18 5.01 24.76
N LEU A 142 9.32 4.59 25.31
CA LEU A 142 9.67 3.19 25.51
C LEU A 142 8.71 2.48 26.47
N ILE A 143 8.54 3.05 27.66
CA ILE A 143 7.67 2.46 28.68
C ILE A 143 6.24 2.38 28.16
N ILE A 144 5.71 3.47 27.60
CA ILE A 144 4.32 3.53 27.14
C ILE A 144 4.09 2.65 25.91
N GLY A 145 5.05 2.61 24.98
CA GLY A 145 5.02 1.71 23.84
C GLY A 145 4.97 0.24 24.30
N LEU A 146 5.88 -0.17 25.18
CA LEU A 146 5.95 -1.54 25.70
C LEU A 146 4.71 -1.91 26.53
N MET A 147 4.20 -1.01 27.37
CA MET A 147 2.96 -1.24 28.12
C MET A 147 1.72 -1.34 27.22
N CYS A 148 1.81 -0.86 25.98
CA CYS A 148 0.74 -0.99 24.98
C CYS A 148 0.88 -2.29 24.17
N THR A 149 2.04 -2.50 23.52
CA THR A 149 2.24 -3.63 22.59
C THR A 149 2.32 -4.96 23.33
N VAL A 150 3.12 -5.07 24.41
CA VAL A 150 3.36 -6.38 25.03
C VAL A 150 2.07 -7.01 25.57
N PRO A 151 1.23 -6.32 26.37
CA PRO A 151 -0.01 -6.93 26.86
C PRO A 151 -1.02 -7.20 25.73
N LEU A 152 -1.18 -6.26 24.80
CA LEU A 152 -2.17 -6.37 23.72
C LEU A 152 -1.80 -7.48 22.75
N ASP A 153 -0.56 -7.50 22.27
CA ASP A 153 -0.10 -8.50 21.31
C ASP A 153 0.06 -9.87 21.97
N SER A 154 0.49 -9.94 23.23
CA SER A 154 0.51 -11.24 23.94
C SER A 154 -0.89 -11.81 24.11
N PHE A 155 -1.89 -10.95 24.33
CA PHE A 155 -3.29 -11.37 24.40
C PHE A 155 -3.81 -11.80 23.03
N LEU A 156 -3.57 -11.04 21.96
CA LEU A 156 -4.05 -11.39 20.62
C LEU A 156 -3.41 -12.67 20.07
N TRP A 157 -2.10 -12.83 20.29
CA TRP A 157 -1.32 -13.97 19.79
C TRP A 157 -1.20 -15.13 20.79
N GLN A 158 -1.85 -15.02 21.96
CA GLN A 158 -1.86 -16.04 23.01
C GLN A 158 -0.45 -16.53 23.41
N SER A 159 0.52 -15.62 23.42
CA SER A 159 1.92 -15.92 23.74
C SER A 159 2.50 -14.80 24.60
N PHE A 160 2.86 -15.10 25.85
CA PHE A 160 3.38 -14.09 26.78
C PHE A 160 4.81 -14.43 27.26
N PRO A 161 5.76 -13.47 27.21
CA PRO A 161 5.64 -12.13 26.64
C PRO A 161 5.94 -12.10 25.13
N LEU A 162 5.02 -11.56 24.32
CA LEU A 162 5.25 -11.28 22.91
C LEU A 162 5.45 -9.79 22.68
N TRP A 163 6.58 -9.45 22.04
CA TRP A 163 6.82 -8.14 21.44
C TRP A 163 7.07 -8.36 19.93
N PRO A 164 6.06 -8.15 19.06
CA PRO A 164 6.14 -8.52 17.65
C PRO A 164 7.33 -7.89 16.93
N GLU A 165 7.56 -6.59 17.16
CA GLU A 165 8.66 -5.86 16.51
C GLU A 165 10.04 -6.39 16.92
N TRP A 166 10.22 -6.80 18.18
CA TRP A 166 11.47 -7.43 18.61
C TRP A 166 11.66 -8.80 17.99
N THR A 167 10.61 -9.63 17.96
CA THR A 167 10.67 -10.95 17.34
C THR A 167 10.99 -10.86 15.85
N SER A 168 10.35 -9.92 15.13
CA SER A 168 10.61 -9.65 13.72
C SER A 168 12.04 -9.12 13.50
N PHE A 169 12.50 -8.18 14.32
CA PHE A 169 13.86 -7.66 14.25
C PHE A 169 14.91 -8.76 14.49
N TYR A 170 14.70 -9.59 15.50
CA TYR A 170 15.60 -10.70 15.83
C TYR A 170 15.68 -11.72 14.69
N TYR A 171 14.53 -12.15 14.17
CA TYR A 171 14.46 -13.11 13.07
C TYR A 171 15.07 -12.56 11.77
N ASN A 172 14.69 -11.35 11.35
CA ASN A 172 15.11 -10.82 10.05
C ASN A 172 16.52 -10.22 10.06
N THR A 173 16.87 -9.49 11.13
CA THR A 173 18.11 -8.70 11.19
C THR A 173 19.24 -9.45 11.89
N ILE A 174 18.97 -10.12 13.02
CA ILE A 174 20.01 -10.80 13.80
C ILE A 174 20.30 -12.19 13.23
N GLN A 175 19.28 -12.97 12.87
CA GLN A 175 19.47 -14.30 12.27
C GLN A 175 19.76 -14.24 10.76
N GLY A 176 19.56 -13.09 10.12
CA GLY A 176 19.90 -12.87 8.71
C GLY A 176 18.86 -13.34 7.70
N HIS A 177 17.67 -13.77 8.12
CA HIS A 177 16.57 -14.20 7.24
C HIS A 177 16.01 -13.09 6.36
N SER A 178 16.39 -11.82 6.58
CA SER A 178 16.06 -10.75 5.65
C SER A 178 16.51 -11.06 4.22
N ALA A 179 17.64 -11.75 4.02
CA ALA A 179 18.14 -12.09 2.68
C ALA A 179 17.23 -13.06 1.91
N ASP A 180 16.40 -13.86 2.59
CA ASP A 180 15.51 -14.84 1.97
C ASP A 180 14.40 -14.18 1.15
N TRP A 181 14.09 -12.91 1.45
CA TRP A 181 13.12 -12.06 0.73
C TRP A 181 13.74 -11.33 -0.47
N GLY A 182 14.97 -11.70 -0.87
CA GLY A 182 15.70 -11.12 -1.99
C GLY A 182 16.65 -9.99 -1.58
N VAL A 183 17.77 -9.89 -2.31
CA VAL A 183 18.85 -8.95 -2.01
C VAL A 183 18.97 -7.90 -3.11
N SER A 184 19.11 -6.64 -2.71
CA SER A 184 19.33 -5.51 -3.62
C SER A 184 20.64 -4.79 -3.30
N SER A 185 21.23 -4.13 -4.30
CA SER A 185 22.47 -3.37 -4.13
C SER A 185 22.36 -2.30 -3.04
N TRP A 186 23.48 -1.93 -2.40
CA TRP A 186 23.49 -0.93 -1.33
C TRP A 186 22.93 0.43 -1.78
N HIS A 187 23.17 0.83 -3.04
CA HIS A 187 22.70 2.11 -3.59
C HIS A 187 21.24 2.07 -4.08
N TYR A 188 20.52 0.95 -3.94
CA TYR A 188 19.14 0.80 -4.43
C TYR A 188 18.19 1.90 -3.90
N TYR A 189 18.30 2.27 -2.63
CA TYR A 189 17.44 3.32 -2.08
C TYR A 189 17.65 4.67 -2.75
N PHE A 190 18.89 5.03 -3.06
CA PHE A 190 19.22 6.30 -3.71
C PHE A 190 18.97 6.29 -5.22
N SER A 191 19.21 5.16 -5.88
CA SER A 191 19.11 5.02 -7.34
C SER A 191 17.70 4.71 -7.84
N ASN A 192 16.90 3.99 -7.07
CA ASN A 192 15.59 3.51 -7.49
C ASN A 192 14.48 3.99 -6.55
N ALA A 193 14.55 3.62 -5.27
CA ALA A 193 13.41 3.83 -4.36
C ALA A 193 13.09 5.31 -4.11
N LEU A 194 14.09 6.16 -3.83
CA LEU A 194 13.88 7.60 -3.60
C LEU A 194 13.36 8.32 -4.86
N PRO A 195 13.97 8.15 -6.05
CA PRO A 195 13.43 8.71 -7.28
C PRO A 195 11.98 8.27 -7.56
N ARG A 196 11.66 6.99 -7.34
CA ARG A 196 10.31 6.45 -7.52
C ARG A 196 9.31 7.04 -6.52
N LEU A 197 9.70 7.18 -5.25
CA LEU A 197 8.86 7.75 -4.18
C LEU A 197 8.59 9.25 -4.38
N LEU A 198 9.58 10.00 -4.85
CA LEU A 198 9.43 11.44 -5.07
C LEU A 198 8.77 11.74 -6.42
N LEU A 199 8.91 10.84 -7.41
CA LEU A 199 8.40 10.85 -8.79
C LEU A 199 8.79 12.08 -9.63
N ASN A 200 8.64 13.29 -9.08
CA ASN A 200 9.01 14.55 -9.69
C ASN A 200 10.53 14.81 -9.58
N PRO A 201 11.29 14.76 -10.68
CA PRO A 201 12.73 14.99 -10.66
C PRO A 201 13.12 16.41 -10.23
N ALA A 202 12.23 17.40 -10.39
CA ALA A 202 12.50 18.76 -9.95
C ALA A 202 12.70 18.86 -8.43
N ILE A 203 12.16 17.93 -7.63
CA ILE A 203 12.35 17.89 -6.18
C ILE A 203 13.84 17.78 -5.83
N TYR A 204 14.52 16.76 -6.35
CA TYR A 204 15.91 16.47 -5.98
C TYR A 204 16.95 17.13 -6.90
N LEU A 205 16.61 17.45 -8.16
CA LEU A 205 17.53 18.13 -9.07
C LEU A 205 17.54 19.66 -8.93
N LEU A 206 16.43 20.26 -8.47
CA LEU A 206 16.28 21.73 -8.45
C LEU A 206 15.90 22.25 -7.07
N CYS A 207 14.77 21.81 -6.51
CA CYS A 207 14.20 22.40 -5.32
C CYS A 207 15.05 22.19 -4.05
N ILE A 208 15.51 20.96 -3.79
CA ILE A 208 16.39 20.67 -2.65
C ILE A 208 17.74 21.41 -2.79
N PRO A 209 18.44 21.37 -3.94
CA PRO A 209 19.65 22.16 -4.13
C PRO A 209 19.45 23.66 -3.89
N VAL A 210 18.37 24.25 -4.42
CA VAL A 210 18.07 25.68 -4.20
C VAL A 210 17.84 25.99 -2.71
N ALA A 211 17.14 25.11 -1.99
CA ALA A 211 16.91 25.27 -0.55
C ALA A 211 18.21 25.21 0.27
N VAL A 212 19.15 24.34 -0.10
CA VAL A 212 20.43 24.13 0.60
C VAL A 212 21.49 25.18 0.21
N LEU A 213 21.55 25.59 -1.05
CA LEU A 213 22.54 26.56 -1.52
C LEU A 213 22.22 28.00 -1.08
N ASN A 214 20.94 28.30 -0.83
CA ASN A 214 20.51 29.62 -0.41
C ASN A 214 20.76 29.86 1.09
N ALA A 215 21.52 30.90 1.41
CA ALA A 215 21.89 31.26 2.78
C ALA A 215 20.69 31.41 3.74
N ALA A 216 19.55 31.93 3.26
CA ALA A 216 18.36 32.15 4.08
C ALA A 216 17.69 30.85 4.54
N THR A 217 17.70 29.81 3.71
CA THR A 217 17.01 28.53 3.95
C THR A 217 17.96 27.40 4.31
N ARG A 218 19.28 27.57 4.07
CA ARG A 218 20.31 26.54 4.19
C ARG A 218 20.31 25.83 5.54
N ARG A 219 20.35 26.57 6.65
CA ARG A 219 20.44 25.97 8.00
C ARG A 219 19.25 25.06 8.28
N ARG A 220 18.02 25.58 8.15
CA ARG A 220 16.79 24.81 8.40
C ARG A 220 16.65 23.61 7.45
N SER A 221 17.07 23.78 6.19
CA SER A 221 17.04 22.70 5.19
C SER A 221 18.02 21.58 5.55
N LEU A 222 19.25 21.92 5.96
CA LEU A 222 20.26 20.94 6.40
C LEU A 222 19.87 20.26 7.70
N ASP A 223 19.24 20.98 8.64
CA ASP A 223 18.77 20.43 9.91
C ASP A 223 17.74 19.31 9.75
N LEU A 224 17.05 19.28 8.61
CA LEU A 224 16.11 18.23 8.24
C LEU A 224 16.74 17.22 7.25
N LEU A 225 17.53 17.69 6.28
CA LEU A 225 18.11 16.84 5.23
C LEU A 225 19.12 15.83 5.78
N ILE A 226 20.04 16.27 6.64
CA ILE A 226 21.15 15.45 7.13
C ILE A 226 20.66 14.20 7.89
N PRO A 227 19.80 14.31 8.92
CA PRO A 227 19.33 13.12 9.62
C PRO A 227 18.49 12.19 8.72
N LEU A 228 17.67 12.73 7.81
CA LEU A 228 16.87 11.92 6.89
C LEU A 228 17.73 11.12 5.90
N LEU A 229 18.74 11.74 5.30
CA LEU A 229 19.66 11.03 4.42
C LEU A 229 20.59 10.09 5.20
N GLY A 230 20.96 10.44 6.42
CA GLY A 230 21.69 9.56 7.34
C GLY A 230 20.89 8.28 7.65
N PHE A 231 19.59 8.41 7.89
CA PHE A 231 18.70 7.26 8.06
C PHE A 231 18.68 6.35 6.82
N VAL A 232 18.47 6.92 5.63
CA VAL A 232 18.46 6.13 4.38
C VAL A 232 19.82 5.48 4.13
N ALA A 233 20.93 6.18 4.39
CA ALA A 233 22.27 5.65 4.21
C ALA A 233 22.57 4.49 5.16
N LEU A 234 22.20 4.59 6.44
CA LEU A 234 22.36 3.49 7.40
C LEU A 234 21.45 2.31 7.05
N TYR A 235 20.21 2.58 6.65
CA TYR A 235 19.27 1.53 6.27
C TYR A 235 19.66 0.82 4.96
N SER A 236 20.46 1.47 4.11
CA SER A 236 20.97 0.91 2.84
C SER A 236 21.89 -0.31 3.02
N PHE A 237 22.44 -0.51 4.22
CA PHE A 237 23.27 -1.68 4.51
C PHE A 237 22.45 -2.97 4.72
N LEU A 238 21.13 -2.89 4.92
CA LEU A 238 20.29 -4.08 5.01
C LEU A 238 20.24 -4.78 3.64
N PRO A 239 20.48 -6.11 3.54
CA PRO A 239 20.48 -6.82 2.26
C PRO A 239 19.16 -6.69 1.51
N HIS A 240 18.06 -6.94 2.22
CA HIS A 240 16.71 -6.78 1.70
C HIS A 240 16.23 -5.34 1.79
N LYS A 241 15.53 -4.89 0.74
CA LYS A 241 15.17 -3.50 0.57
C LYS A 241 13.78 -3.35 0.01
N GLU A 242 13.00 -2.52 0.68
CA GLU A 242 11.66 -2.14 0.25
C GLU A 242 11.44 -0.65 0.44
N TRP A 243 10.73 -0.02 -0.50
CA TRP A 243 10.46 1.41 -0.46
C TRP A 243 9.70 1.83 0.80
N ARG A 244 8.90 0.92 1.39
CA ARG A 244 8.10 1.18 2.59
C ARG A 244 8.97 1.49 3.82
N PHE A 245 10.16 0.90 3.91
CA PHE A 245 11.04 1.10 5.06
C PHE A 245 11.62 2.52 5.10
N ILE A 246 11.72 3.19 3.95
CA ILE A 246 12.28 4.54 3.87
C ILE A 246 11.23 5.63 3.66
N ILE A 247 9.96 5.29 3.46
CA ILE A 247 8.89 6.24 3.10
C ILE A 247 8.74 7.42 4.07
N TYR A 248 9.18 7.24 5.32
CA TYR A 248 9.12 8.26 6.37
C TYR A 248 9.92 9.52 6.03
N VAL A 249 10.89 9.44 5.11
CA VAL A 249 11.65 10.61 4.68
C VAL A 249 10.91 11.49 3.68
N VAL A 250 9.89 10.96 2.99
CA VAL A 250 9.22 11.65 1.88
C VAL A 250 8.64 13.00 2.33
N PRO A 251 7.85 13.12 3.41
CA PRO A 251 7.34 14.41 3.86
C PRO A 251 8.44 15.41 4.19
N GLY A 252 9.54 14.97 4.82
CA GLY A 252 10.68 15.83 5.13
C GLY A 252 11.39 16.35 3.88
N LEU A 253 11.66 15.48 2.91
CA LEU A 253 12.25 15.87 1.62
C LEU A 253 11.33 16.81 0.83
N THR A 254 10.02 16.54 0.82
CA THR A 254 9.04 17.43 0.17
C THR A 254 8.92 18.79 0.86
N ALA A 255 9.07 18.86 2.18
CA ALA A 255 9.08 20.12 2.92
C ALA A 255 10.30 20.98 2.53
N ILE A 256 11.50 20.37 2.46
CA ILE A 256 12.72 21.05 2.01
C ILE A 256 12.54 21.54 0.58
N ALA A 257 12.03 20.68 -0.31
CA ALA A 257 11.74 21.06 -1.69
C ALA A 257 10.72 22.21 -1.78
N GLY A 258 9.69 22.21 -0.93
CA GLY A 258 8.73 23.31 -0.82
C GLY A 258 9.39 24.65 -0.47
N THR A 259 10.41 24.66 0.40
CA THR A 259 11.16 25.89 0.70
C THR A 259 11.94 26.40 -0.51
N GLY A 260 12.56 25.50 -1.28
CA GLY A 260 13.25 25.85 -2.53
C GLY A 260 12.29 26.34 -3.62
N ALA A 261 11.17 25.67 -3.81
CA ALA A 261 10.12 26.07 -4.75
C ALA A 261 9.54 27.44 -4.38
N SER A 262 9.28 27.69 -3.09
CA SER A 262 8.81 28.99 -2.58
C SER A 262 9.81 30.12 -2.86
N TRP A 263 11.11 29.85 -2.72
CA TRP A 263 12.16 30.82 -3.05
C TRP A 263 12.14 31.23 -4.52
N ILE A 264 11.98 30.27 -5.43
CA ILE A 264 11.86 30.46 -6.88
C ILE A 264 10.57 31.25 -7.20
N TRP A 265 9.43 30.79 -6.68
CA TRP A 265 8.12 31.38 -6.94
C TRP A 265 8.02 32.85 -6.50
N THR A 266 8.59 33.18 -5.34
CA THR A 266 8.63 34.55 -4.81
C THR A 266 9.43 35.48 -5.73
N ARG A 267 10.33 34.94 -6.55
CA ARG A 267 11.20 35.68 -7.48
C ARG A 267 10.75 35.62 -8.93
N ARG A 268 9.60 35.02 -9.24
CA ARG A 268 9.08 34.88 -10.62
C ARG A 268 9.05 36.18 -11.42
N ALA A 269 8.79 37.31 -10.76
CA ALA A 269 8.73 38.62 -11.42
C ALA A 269 10.11 39.30 -11.60
N LYS A 270 11.19 38.76 -11.03
CA LYS A 270 12.52 39.39 -11.06
C LYS A 270 13.29 39.13 -12.36
N SER A 271 13.05 38.00 -13.03
CA SER A 271 13.67 37.68 -14.31
C SER A 271 12.82 36.71 -15.11
N VAL A 272 12.99 36.74 -16.44
CA VAL A 272 12.35 35.78 -17.35
C VAL A 272 12.74 34.34 -17.00
N ILE A 273 13.99 34.12 -16.54
CA ILE A 273 14.45 32.81 -16.08
C ILE A 273 13.64 32.35 -14.87
N TYR A 274 13.44 33.19 -13.85
CA TYR A 274 12.62 32.82 -12.69
C TYR A 274 11.14 32.61 -13.07
N ALA A 275 10.60 33.37 -14.02
CA ALA A 275 9.26 33.15 -14.55
C ALA A 275 9.15 31.79 -15.24
N ALA A 276 10.10 31.47 -16.14
CA ALA A 276 10.14 30.20 -16.87
C ALA A 276 10.31 29.00 -15.94
N ILE A 277 11.21 29.07 -14.96
CA ILE A 277 11.40 28.00 -13.97
C ILE A 277 10.14 27.83 -13.11
N SER A 278 9.48 28.92 -12.71
CA SER A 278 8.23 28.84 -11.94
C SER A 278 7.11 28.17 -12.74
N LEU A 279 7.00 28.48 -14.04
CA LEU A 279 6.05 27.81 -14.94
C LEU A 279 6.40 26.33 -15.11
N ALA A 280 7.68 25.99 -15.29
CA ALA A 280 8.15 24.62 -15.38
C ALA A 280 7.91 23.82 -14.09
N LEU A 281 8.00 24.45 -12.92
CA LEU A 281 7.66 23.82 -11.63
C LEU A 281 6.16 23.51 -11.52
N VAL A 282 5.29 24.42 -11.96
CA VAL A 282 3.85 24.15 -11.97
C VAL A 282 3.54 23.01 -12.95
N ALA A 283 4.12 23.06 -14.15
CA ALA A 283 3.97 22.00 -15.15
C ALA A 283 4.48 20.65 -14.63
N SER A 284 5.63 20.60 -13.94
CA SER A 284 6.19 19.35 -13.42
C SER A 284 5.29 18.72 -12.35
N VAL A 285 4.65 19.52 -11.49
CA VAL A 285 3.66 19.01 -10.52
C VAL A 285 2.47 18.39 -11.23
N LEU A 286 1.93 19.04 -12.27
CA LEU A 286 0.81 18.50 -13.05
C LEU A 286 1.18 17.22 -13.80
N VAL A 287 2.37 17.18 -14.41
CA VAL A 287 2.89 15.99 -15.10
C VAL A 287 3.12 14.86 -14.12
N SER A 288 3.73 15.10 -12.95
CA SER A 288 3.92 14.07 -11.92
C SER A 288 2.60 13.58 -11.35
N PHE A 289 1.60 14.45 -11.19
CA PHE A 289 0.25 14.04 -10.78
C PHE A 289 -0.37 13.10 -11.83
N ALA A 290 -0.37 13.49 -13.10
CA ALA A 290 -0.90 12.65 -14.19
C ALA A 290 -0.15 11.31 -14.28
N ALA A 291 1.18 11.32 -14.17
CA ALA A 291 2.00 10.11 -14.14
C ALA A 291 1.67 9.22 -12.94
N SER A 292 1.50 9.78 -11.74
CA SER A 292 1.12 9.03 -10.54
C SER A 292 -0.25 8.38 -10.69
N THR A 293 -1.24 9.09 -11.26
CA THR A 293 -2.58 8.55 -11.50
C THR A 293 -2.56 7.46 -12.58
N ALA A 294 -1.75 7.61 -13.63
CA ALA A 294 -1.58 6.58 -14.64
C ALA A 294 -0.92 5.32 -14.04
N ILE A 295 0.14 5.48 -13.24
CA ILE A 295 0.81 4.37 -12.54
C ILE A 295 -0.17 3.68 -11.59
N LEU A 296 -1.04 4.42 -10.89
CA LEU A 296 -2.09 3.84 -10.06
C LEU A 296 -3.05 2.97 -10.88
N GLY A 297 -3.53 3.48 -12.02
CA GLY A 297 -4.40 2.73 -12.93
C GLY A 297 -3.75 1.43 -13.39
N ILE A 298 -2.48 1.47 -13.77
CA ILE A 298 -1.71 0.26 -14.12
C ILE A 298 -1.53 -0.65 -12.90
N SER A 299 -1.23 -0.08 -11.74
CA SER A 299 -0.98 -0.84 -10.51
C SER A 299 -2.23 -1.59 -10.03
N SER A 300 -3.43 -1.04 -10.26
CA SER A 300 -4.70 -1.70 -9.95
C SER A 300 -4.89 -3.05 -10.68
N LEU A 301 -4.23 -3.24 -11.84
CA LEU A 301 -4.24 -4.50 -12.59
C LEU A 301 -3.44 -5.62 -11.91
N ASN A 302 -2.73 -5.33 -10.81
CA ASN A 302 -2.04 -6.33 -9.99
C ASN A 302 -2.94 -6.98 -8.93
N TYR A 303 -4.25 -6.73 -8.96
CA TYR A 303 -5.22 -7.31 -8.02
C TYR A 303 -6.25 -8.24 -8.71
N PRO A 304 -5.80 -9.27 -9.47
CA PRO A 304 -6.71 -10.19 -10.15
C PRO A 304 -7.57 -11.03 -9.20
N GLY A 305 -7.17 -11.24 -7.93
CA GLY A 305 -7.95 -12.03 -6.97
C GLY A 305 -9.28 -11.38 -6.61
N GLY A 306 -9.27 -10.07 -6.37
CA GLY A 306 -10.51 -9.31 -6.12
C GLY A 306 -11.45 -9.31 -7.32
N GLU A 307 -10.90 -9.17 -8.53
CA GLU A 307 -11.69 -9.24 -9.77
C GLU A 307 -12.25 -10.66 -9.99
N ALA A 308 -11.45 -11.71 -9.74
CA ALA A 308 -11.90 -13.10 -9.87
C ALA A 308 -13.11 -13.40 -8.97
N LEU A 309 -13.10 -12.93 -7.72
CA LEU A 309 -14.22 -13.12 -6.80
C LEU A 309 -15.47 -12.34 -7.24
N LYS A 310 -15.28 -11.13 -7.78
CA LYS A 310 -16.37 -10.31 -8.33
C LYS A 310 -17.01 -10.97 -9.56
N VAL A 311 -16.19 -11.50 -10.48
CA VAL A 311 -16.65 -12.25 -11.65
C VAL A 311 -17.38 -13.50 -11.21
N LEU A 312 -16.84 -14.24 -10.23
CA LEU A 312 -17.49 -15.42 -9.67
C LEU A 312 -18.90 -15.10 -9.16
N HIS A 313 -19.07 -14.04 -8.36
CA HIS A 313 -20.39 -13.74 -7.77
C HIS A 313 -21.40 -13.12 -8.73
N ASN A 314 -20.95 -12.26 -9.65
CA ASN A 314 -21.84 -11.39 -10.43
C ASN A 314 -21.97 -11.76 -11.91
N GLU A 315 -20.94 -12.39 -12.49
CA GLU A 315 -20.87 -12.62 -13.95
C GLU A 315 -21.10 -14.09 -14.32
N ILE A 316 -20.80 -15.03 -13.40
CA ILE A 316 -21.12 -16.45 -13.57
C ILE A 316 -22.57 -16.69 -13.11
N GLU A 317 -23.38 -17.34 -13.96
CA GLU A 317 -24.77 -17.67 -13.63
C GLU A 317 -24.84 -18.86 -12.67
N HIS A 318 -25.38 -18.64 -11.47
CA HIS A 318 -25.53 -19.69 -10.46
C HIS A 318 -26.98 -20.12 -10.27
N PRO A 319 -27.28 -21.42 -10.11
CA PRO A 319 -28.62 -21.87 -9.75
C PRO A 319 -29.09 -21.26 -8.41
N PRO A 320 -30.36 -20.84 -8.31
CA PRO A 320 -30.89 -20.26 -7.07
C PRO A 320 -30.99 -21.34 -5.97
N LYS A 321 -30.82 -20.91 -4.71
CA LYS A 321 -30.96 -21.76 -3.49
C LYS A 321 -29.97 -22.93 -3.36
N ARG A 322 -28.85 -22.91 -4.08
CA ARG A 322 -27.74 -23.85 -3.89
C ARG A 322 -26.68 -23.24 -2.96
N HIS A 323 -26.03 -24.11 -2.18
CA HIS A 323 -24.83 -23.78 -1.42
C HIS A 323 -23.60 -23.98 -2.31
N PHE A 324 -22.65 -23.05 -2.27
CA PHE A 324 -21.40 -23.13 -3.03
C PHE A 324 -20.20 -23.08 -2.10
N ASP A 325 -19.33 -24.09 -2.22
CA ASP A 325 -18.05 -24.15 -1.55
C ASP A 325 -16.95 -23.66 -2.50
N VAL A 326 -16.18 -22.65 -2.09
CA VAL A 326 -15.15 -22.01 -2.90
C VAL A 326 -13.79 -22.08 -2.22
N TYR A 327 -12.76 -22.52 -2.96
CA TYR A 327 -11.37 -22.49 -2.49
C TYR A 327 -10.59 -21.31 -3.09
N PHE A 328 -9.79 -20.65 -2.25
CA PHE A 328 -8.87 -19.58 -2.66
C PHE A 328 -7.42 -20.03 -2.55
N ASP A 329 -6.70 -20.01 -3.68
CA ASP A 329 -5.25 -20.19 -3.72
C ASP A 329 -4.53 -18.95 -3.15
N ASN A 330 -3.29 -19.14 -2.72
CA ASN A 330 -2.49 -18.11 -2.05
C ASN A 330 -2.38 -16.83 -2.89
N LEU A 331 -2.15 -16.95 -4.20
CA LEU A 331 -2.06 -15.78 -5.08
C LEU A 331 -3.38 -14.99 -5.11
N ALA A 332 -4.54 -15.66 -5.09
CA ALA A 332 -5.84 -14.99 -5.05
C ALA A 332 -6.01 -14.19 -3.74
N CYS A 333 -5.63 -14.80 -2.62
CA CYS A 333 -5.62 -14.16 -1.29
C CYS A 333 -4.66 -12.95 -1.20
N GLN A 334 -3.51 -13.01 -1.87
CA GLN A 334 -2.54 -11.91 -1.92
C GLN A 334 -3.01 -10.76 -2.83
N THR A 335 -3.79 -11.06 -3.86
CA THR A 335 -4.15 -10.11 -4.93
C THR A 335 -5.60 -9.60 -4.85
N GLY A 336 -6.13 -9.45 -3.64
CA GLY A 336 -7.35 -8.66 -3.41
C GLY A 336 -8.57 -9.44 -2.93
N VAL A 337 -8.50 -10.78 -2.77
CA VAL A 337 -9.55 -11.51 -2.04
C VAL A 337 -9.51 -11.11 -0.57
N THR A 338 -10.65 -10.62 -0.07
CA THR A 338 -10.85 -10.22 1.34
C THR A 338 -12.25 -10.64 1.77
N ARG A 339 -12.49 -10.78 3.09
CA ARG A 339 -13.82 -11.08 3.61
C ARG A 339 -14.86 -10.03 3.23
N PHE A 340 -14.50 -8.76 3.08
CA PHE A 340 -15.43 -7.74 2.59
C PHE A 340 -16.05 -8.03 1.21
N LEU A 341 -15.40 -8.89 0.40
CA LEU A 341 -15.90 -9.32 -0.89
C LEU A 341 -16.68 -10.65 -0.81
N GLU A 342 -16.66 -11.33 0.33
CA GLU A 342 -17.40 -12.56 0.57
C GLU A 342 -18.91 -12.28 0.68
N SER A 343 -19.70 -13.11 0.03
CA SER A 343 -21.16 -13.04 0.10
C SER A 343 -21.63 -13.68 1.40
N HIS A 344 -21.69 -12.88 2.47
CA HIS A 344 -22.13 -13.35 3.78
C HIS A 344 -23.64 -13.59 3.86
N ASN A 345 -24.04 -14.55 4.69
CA ASN A 345 -25.43 -14.81 5.04
C ASN A 345 -25.93 -13.77 6.07
N GLY A 346 -26.34 -12.58 5.62
CA GLY A 346 -26.96 -11.59 6.50
C GLY A 346 -27.08 -10.19 5.87
N PRO A 347 -27.93 -9.31 6.41
CA PRO A 347 -27.99 -7.93 5.95
C PRO A 347 -26.74 -7.17 6.40
N GLN A 348 -25.90 -6.76 5.45
CA GLN A 348 -24.60 -6.12 5.73
C GLN A 348 -24.69 -4.59 5.74
N THR A 349 -25.74 -4.04 5.13
CA THR A 349 -26.03 -2.62 5.13
C THR A 349 -27.42 -2.35 5.72
N VAL A 350 -27.68 -1.11 6.15
CA VAL A 350 -29.02 -0.66 6.57
C VAL A 350 -30.05 -0.89 5.45
N LEU A 351 -29.61 -0.87 4.19
CA LEU A 351 -30.43 -1.15 3.03
C LEU A 351 -30.85 -2.62 2.95
N ASP A 352 -29.94 -3.57 3.24
CA ASP A 352 -30.27 -5.00 3.28
C ASP A 352 -31.28 -5.36 4.38
N VAL A 353 -31.28 -4.60 5.48
CA VAL A 353 -32.27 -4.75 6.57
C VAL A 353 -33.66 -4.30 6.09
N LEU A 354 -33.73 -3.29 5.23
CA LEU A 354 -34.98 -2.79 4.64
C LEU A 354 -35.51 -3.73 3.53
N GLU A 355 -34.63 -4.44 2.84
CA GLU A 355 -34.96 -5.42 1.79
C GLU A 355 -35.21 -6.84 2.33
N ALA A 356 -35.27 -7.03 3.65
CA ALA A 356 -35.32 -8.33 4.32
C ALA A 356 -36.53 -9.23 3.97
N GLN A 357 -37.54 -8.73 3.25
CA GLN A 357 -38.66 -9.54 2.75
C GLN A 357 -38.29 -10.49 1.59
N ASP A 358 -37.15 -10.32 0.92
CA ASP A 358 -36.71 -11.19 -0.19
C ASP A 358 -35.68 -12.28 0.22
N SER A 359 -35.42 -12.40 1.52
CA SER A 359 -34.38 -13.26 2.11
C SER A 359 -34.60 -14.78 1.95
N LEU A 360 -35.77 -15.23 1.50
CA LEU A 360 -36.10 -16.65 1.26
C LEU A 360 -35.55 -17.23 -0.06
N GLN A 361 -34.87 -16.42 -0.87
CA GLN A 361 -34.20 -16.87 -2.11
C GLN A 361 -32.66 -16.78 -2.06
N LYS A 362 -32.05 -16.36 -0.95
CA LYS A 362 -30.61 -16.08 -0.90
C LYS A 362 -29.76 -17.36 -1.03
N ARG A 363 -28.81 -17.32 -1.96
CA ARG A 363 -27.71 -18.29 -2.16
C ARG A 363 -26.79 -18.25 -0.94
N THR A 364 -26.19 -19.38 -0.57
CA THR A 364 -25.25 -19.45 0.56
C THR A 364 -23.85 -19.82 0.06
N TRP A 365 -22.82 -19.14 0.57
CA TRP A 365 -21.43 -19.36 0.16
C TRP A 365 -20.57 -19.76 1.36
N ALA A 366 -19.64 -20.67 1.14
CA ALA A 366 -18.57 -21.01 2.08
C ALA A 366 -17.22 -20.88 1.38
N TYR A 367 -16.25 -20.34 2.11
CA TYR A 367 -14.94 -20.00 1.58
C TYR A 367 -13.85 -20.71 2.41
N ASP A 368 -12.90 -21.34 1.73
CA ASP A 368 -11.78 -22.05 2.34
C ASP A 368 -10.47 -21.57 1.69
N LYS A 369 -9.41 -21.54 2.50
CA LYS A 369 -8.07 -21.12 2.11
C LYS A 369 -6.99 -21.94 2.79
N THR A 370 -7.29 -23.20 3.09
CA THR A 370 -6.35 -24.12 3.73
C THR A 370 -5.03 -24.15 2.95
N GLU A 371 -3.92 -23.85 3.63
CA GLU A 371 -2.56 -23.86 3.06
C GLU A 371 -1.74 -25.09 3.47
N ASP A 372 -2.33 -26.04 4.21
CA ASP A 372 -1.65 -27.26 4.65
C ASP A 372 -1.23 -28.11 3.44
N PRO A 373 0.09 -28.30 3.20
CA PRO A 373 0.58 -29.05 2.05
C PRO A 373 0.07 -30.49 2.00
N THR A 374 -0.23 -31.10 3.16
CA THR A 374 -0.70 -32.48 3.23
C THR A 374 -2.15 -32.61 2.78
N MET A 375 -3.01 -31.66 3.16
CA MET A 375 -4.41 -31.62 2.73
C MET A 375 -4.55 -31.28 1.25
N LEU A 376 -3.70 -30.40 0.70
CA LEU A 376 -3.74 -30.01 -0.71
C LEU A 376 -3.40 -31.15 -1.68
N LEU A 377 -2.72 -32.19 -1.20
CA LEU A 377 -2.41 -33.39 -1.98
C LEU A 377 -3.54 -34.44 -1.96
N ASP A 378 -4.56 -34.26 -1.11
CA ASP A 378 -5.69 -35.18 -0.99
C ASP A 378 -6.78 -34.88 -2.05
N PRO A 379 -7.12 -35.82 -2.95
CA PRO A 379 -8.22 -35.64 -3.89
C PRO A 379 -9.57 -35.40 -3.21
N MET A 380 -9.79 -35.97 -2.02
CA MET A 380 -11.06 -35.80 -1.28
C MET A 380 -11.23 -34.38 -0.74
N PHE A 381 -10.12 -33.69 -0.45
CA PHE A 381 -10.15 -32.28 -0.11
C PHE A 381 -10.71 -31.44 -1.26
N TRP A 382 -10.30 -31.71 -2.50
CA TRP A 382 -10.77 -30.96 -3.66
C TRP A 382 -12.22 -31.25 -4.04
N ALA A 383 -12.68 -32.50 -3.84
CA ALA A 383 -14.04 -32.91 -4.17
C ALA A 383 -15.14 -32.14 -3.41
N LYS A 384 -14.80 -31.50 -2.27
CA LYS A 384 -15.77 -30.71 -1.50
C LYS A 384 -16.14 -29.39 -2.18
N PHE A 385 -15.28 -28.82 -3.01
CA PHE A 385 -15.50 -27.51 -3.60
C PHE A 385 -16.31 -27.57 -4.90
N ASP A 386 -17.14 -26.55 -5.13
CA ASP A 386 -17.81 -26.30 -6.40
C ASP A 386 -16.93 -25.42 -7.31
N TYR A 387 -16.24 -24.43 -6.73
CA TYR A 387 -15.33 -23.54 -7.46
C TYR A 387 -13.95 -23.44 -6.81
N VAL A 388 -12.93 -23.25 -7.65
CA VAL A 388 -11.54 -23.02 -7.20
C VAL A 388 -10.94 -21.85 -7.95
N LEU A 389 -10.41 -20.86 -7.21
CA LEU A 389 -9.64 -19.75 -7.77
C LEU A 389 -8.15 -20.09 -7.63
N ALA A 390 -7.52 -20.56 -8.72
CA ALA A 390 -6.14 -21.04 -8.70
C ALA A 390 -5.22 -20.26 -9.64
N GLU A 391 -3.97 -20.05 -9.22
CA GLU A 391 -2.91 -19.60 -10.14
C GLU A 391 -2.61 -20.70 -11.16
N ARG A 392 -2.47 -21.95 -10.67
CA ARG A 392 -2.04 -23.11 -11.45
C ARG A 392 -3.08 -24.23 -11.37
N PRO A 393 -3.90 -24.41 -12.42
CA PRO A 393 -4.90 -25.49 -12.47
C PRO A 393 -4.30 -26.87 -12.29
N GLU A 394 -3.07 -27.09 -12.76
CA GLU A 394 -2.33 -28.36 -12.63
C GLU A 394 -2.22 -28.87 -11.18
N LYS A 395 -2.25 -27.97 -10.19
CA LYS A 395 -2.14 -28.33 -8.77
C LYS A 395 -3.47 -28.77 -8.16
N VAL A 396 -4.58 -28.52 -8.84
CA VAL A 396 -5.93 -28.82 -8.35
C VAL A 396 -6.31 -30.23 -8.82
N ILE A 397 -6.38 -31.17 -7.88
CA ILE A 397 -6.61 -32.58 -8.22
C ILE A 397 -8.10 -32.81 -8.50
N GLY A 398 -8.43 -33.41 -9.65
CA GLY A 398 -9.81 -33.78 -10.01
C GLY A 398 -10.18 -33.39 -11.44
N SER A 399 -11.47 -33.49 -11.75
CA SER A 399 -12.01 -33.08 -13.06
C SER A 399 -12.57 -31.66 -12.97
N TRP A 400 -11.75 -30.70 -13.40
CA TRP A 400 -12.03 -29.28 -13.31
C TRP A 400 -12.02 -28.63 -14.69
N ALA A 401 -12.99 -27.77 -14.99
CA ALA A 401 -13.01 -26.98 -16.21
C ALA A 401 -12.71 -25.51 -15.91
N VAL A 402 -11.88 -24.88 -16.75
CA VAL A 402 -11.63 -23.44 -16.67
C VAL A 402 -12.84 -22.70 -17.25
N VAL A 403 -13.59 -22.03 -16.38
CA VAL A 403 -14.77 -21.24 -16.76
C VAL A 403 -14.37 -19.81 -17.12
N HIS A 404 -13.39 -19.25 -16.42
CA HIS A 404 -12.92 -17.89 -16.66
C HIS A 404 -11.45 -17.70 -16.30
N VAL A 405 -10.77 -16.80 -16.99
CA VAL A 405 -9.35 -16.46 -16.79
C VAL A 405 -9.23 -14.98 -16.52
N VAL A 406 -8.70 -14.63 -15.35
CA VAL A 406 -8.43 -13.24 -14.97
C VAL A 406 -6.98 -12.90 -15.26
N TYR A 407 -6.81 -11.86 -16.06
CA TYR A 407 -5.52 -11.34 -16.47
C TYR A 407 -5.01 -10.29 -15.48
N GLY A 408 -3.71 -10.30 -15.23
CA GLY A 408 -3.03 -9.28 -14.42
C GLY A 408 -1.84 -8.68 -15.17
N PHE A 409 -1.31 -7.60 -14.61
CA PHE A 409 -0.13 -6.93 -15.15
C PHE A 409 1.12 -7.83 -15.02
N ASP A 410 1.90 -7.93 -16.10
CA ASP A 410 3.14 -8.72 -16.16
C ASP A 410 4.38 -7.90 -16.54
N GLY A 411 4.19 -6.68 -17.06
CA GLY A 411 5.29 -5.77 -17.37
C GLY A 411 4.98 -4.78 -18.49
N VAL A 412 6.00 -4.04 -18.90
CA VAL A 412 5.93 -3.10 -20.03
C VAL A 412 6.86 -3.58 -21.13
N ARG A 413 6.32 -3.73 -22.35
CA ARG A 413 7.09 -4.06 -23.56
C ARG A 413 7.17 -2.82 -24.45
N LEU A 414 8.38 -2.48 -24.90
CA LEU A 414 8.57 -1.42 -25.89
C LEU A 414 8.39 -2.00 -27.29
N LEU A 415 7.26 -1.68 -27.93
CA LEU A 415 6.99 -2.00 -29.32
C LEU A 415 7.78 -1.06 -30.23
N LYS A 416 8.37 -1.65 -31.26
CA LYS A 416 9.03 -0.93 -32.35
C LYS A 416 8.02 -0.61 -33.47
N PRO A 417 8.35 0.31 -34.38
CA PRO A 417 7.54 0.58 -35.56
C PRO A 417 7.32 -0.71 -36.37
N GLY A 418 6.06 -1.09 -36.60
CA GLY A 418 5.67 -2.28 -37.36
C GLY A 418 5.38 -3.55 -36.54
N GLU A 419 5.56 -3.56 -35.22
CA GLU A 419 5.11 -4.67 -34.36
C GLU A 419 3.62 -4.53 -34.00
N GLU A 420 2.83 -5.58 -34.15
CA GLU A 420 1.42 -5.58 -33.73
C GLU A 420 1.31 -5.63 -32.20
N SER A 421 0.32 -4.92 -31.65
CA SER A 421 -0.03 -4.98 -30.23
C SER A 421 -1.08 -6.09 -30.01
N GLY A 422 -0.96 -6.84 -28.93
CA GLY A 422 -1.91 -7.88 -28.55
C GLY A 422 -1.33 -8.94 -27.61
N SER A 423 -1.98 -9.16 -26.47
CA SER A 423 -1.68 -10.28 -25.57
C SER A 423 -2.34 -11.57 -26.05
N GLN A 424 -1.66 -12.71 -25.92
CA GLN A 424 -2.21 -14.03 -26.24
C GLN A 424 -3.37 -14.39 -25.27
N THR A 425 -4.53 -14.74 -25.81
CA THR A 425 -5.70 -15.18 -25.03
C THR A 425 -5.76 -16.71 -24.94
N GLU A 426 -6.05 -17.26 -23.75
CA GLU A 426 -6.21 -18.71 -23.56
C GLU A 426 -7.60 -19.17 -24.05
N PRO A 427 -7.71 -20.37 -24.66
CA PRO A 427 -9.00 -20.92 -25.08
C PRO A 427 -9.86 -21.33 -23.87
N LEU A 428 -11.10 -20.84 -23.79
CA LEU A 428 -12.09 -21.13 -22.74
C LEU A 428 -13.02 -22.29 -23.12
N TYR A 429 -13.34 -23.18 -22.16
CA TYR A 429 -14.10 -24.42 -22.41
C TYR A 429 -15.61 -24.18 -22.63
N HIS A 430 -16.17 -23.07 -22.12
CA HIS A 430 -17.56 -22.65 -22.34
C HIS A 430 -17.68 -21.12 -22.48
N ALA A 431 -17.33 -20.55 -23.64
CA ALA A 431 -17.67 -19.16 -23.95
C ALA A 431 -19.16 -19.05 -24.35
N LYS A 432 -20.09 -19.16 -23.39
CA LYS A 432 -21.41 -18.54 -23.53
C LYS A 432 -21.29 -17.10 -23.03
N LYS A 433 -21.31 -16.17 -24.00
CA LYS A 433 -21.07 -14.72 -23.91
C LYS A 433 -19.60 -14.33 -23.72
N GLU A 434 -19.18 -13.38 -24.54
CA GLU A 434 -18.11 -12.42 -24.23
C GLU A 434 -18.33 -11.96 -22.79
N VAL A 435 -17.52 -12.46 -21.86
CA VAL A 435 -17.62 -12.08 -20.46
C VAL A 435 -17.10 -10.65 -20.32
N ALA A 436 -18.09 -9.75 -20.30
CA ALA A 436 -18.14 -8.40 -19.76
C ALA A 436 -17.11 -7.38 -20.24
N ASP A 437 -17.56 -6.60 -21.22
CA ASP A 437 -17.18 -5.23 -21.59
C ASP A 437 -17.29 -4.19 -20.41
N GLY A 438 -17.27 -4.67 -19.15
CA GLY A 438 -17.55 -3.89 -17.94
C GLY A 438 -16.53 -4.01 -16.81
N SER A 439 -15.55 -4.93 -16.88
CA SER A 439 -14.49 -5.04 -15.87
C SER A 439 -13.62 -3.78 -15.82
N TRP A 440 -13.02 -3.50 -14.66
CA TRP A 440 -12.13 -2.34 -14.54
C TRP A 440 -10.89 -2.49 -15.45
N ALA A 441 -10.40 -3.73 -15.59
CA ALA A 441 -9.29 -4.06 -16.48
C ALA A 441 -9.62 -3.79 -17.96
N SER A 442 -10.82 -4.11 -18.44
CA SER A 442 -11.22 -3.82 -19.82
C SER A 442 -11.33 -2.31 -20.11
N LYS A 443 -11.80 -1.51 -19.14
CA LYS A 443 -11.82 -0.05 -19.25
C LYS A 443 -10.41 0.53 -19.36
N VAL A 444 -9.47 0.06 -18.54
CA VAL A 444 -8.07 0.49 -18.61
C VAL A 444 -7.44 0.09 -19.94
N ALA A 445 -7.70 -1.13 -20.42
CA ALA A 445 -7.24 -1.59 -21.72
C ALA A 445 -7.79 -0.73 -22.87
N ASN A 446 -9.10 -0.41 -22.85
CA ASN A 446 -9.73 0.46 -23.85
C ASN A 446 -9.11 1.87 -23.86
N ILE A 447 -8.88 2.47 -22.70
CA ILE A 447 -8.20 3.77 -22.60
C ILE A 447 -6.77 3.66 -23.15
N TRP A 448 -6.05 2.59 -22.85
CA TRP A 448 -4.68 2.38 -23.34
C TRP A 448 -4.62 2.22 -24.86
N HIS A 449 -5.57 1.48 -25.46
CA HIS A 449 -5.68 1.34 -26.91
C HIS A 449 -6.06 2.64 -27.61
N VAL A 450 -6.95 3.44 -27.04
CA VAL A 450 -7.26 4.79 -27.57
C VAL A 450 -6.02 5.68 -27.51
N LEU A 451 -5.27 5.65 -26.42
CA LEU A 451 -4.01 6.39 -26.31
C LEU A 451 -2.95 5.90 -27.30
N GLU A 452 -2.87 4.58 -27.53
CA GLU A 452 -1.99 4.01 -28.54
C GLU A 452 -2.31 4.56 -29.93
N GLY A 453 -3.57 4.46 -30.37
CA GLY A 453 -4.00 4.94 -31.68
C GLY A 453 -3.78 6.44 -31.88
N LEU A 454 -3.89 7.23 -30.80
CA LEU A 454 -3.65 8.67 -30.85
C LEU A 454 -2.17 9.04 -30.85
N LEU A 455 -1.34 8.37 -30.03
CA LEU A 455 0.03 8.83 -29.73
C LEU A 455 1.12 8.07 -30.48
N ARG A 456 0.90 6.78 -30.77
CA ARG A 456 1.91 5.88 -31.35
C ARG A 456 2.39 6.39 -32.70
N ASP A 457 1.46 6.69 -33.59
CA ASP A 457 1.79 7.09 -34.96
C ASP A 457 2.03 8.60 -35.11
N SER A 458 1.36 9.42 -34.29
CA SER A 458 1.46 10.88 -34.39
C SER A 458 2.68 11.48 -33.68
N ILE A 459 2.97 11.04 -32.44
CA ILE A 459 4.01 11.65 -31.58
C ILE A 459 5.21 10.73 -31.43
N LEU A 460 4.98 9.43 -31.24
CA LEU A 460 6.02 8.48 -30.85
C LEU A 460 6.69 7.76 -32.04
N ARG A 461 6.35 8.15 -33.28
CA ARG A 461 6.97 7.63 -34.52
C ARG A 461 6.98 6.09 -34.57
N GLY A 462 5.87 5.47 -34.19
CA GLY A 462 5.67 4.02 -34.20
C GLY A 462 6.18 3.28 -32.95
N HIS A 463 6.83 3.97 -32.00
CA HIS A 463 7.22 3.37 -30.72
C HIS A 463 6.05 3.41 -29.74
N TRP A 464 5.84 2.33 -29.00
CA TRP A 464 4.78 2.28 -27.99
C TRP A 464 5.21 1.47 -26.77
N ALA A 465 4.78 1.89 -25.58
CA ALA A 465 4.92 1.10 -24.37
C ALA A 465 3.66 0.27 -24.19
N GLU A 466 3.69 -0.98 -24.65
CA GLU A 466 2.59 -1.92 -24.45
C GLU A 466 2.59 -2.42 -23.00
N ILE A 467 1.40 -2.46 -22.40
CA ILE A 467 1.17 -3.11 -21.11
C ILE A 467 0.96 -4.60 -21.38
N LYS A 468 1.91 -5.43 -20.94
CA LYS A 468 1.80 -6.88 -21.07
C LYS A 468 0.87 -7.41 -19.99
N MET A 469 -0.20 -8.08 -20.43
CA MET A 469 -1.14 -8.78 -19.57
C MET A 469 -0.88 -10.29 -19.66
N GLU A 470 -0.92 -10.98 -18.52
CA GLU A 470 -0.74 -12.44 -18.44
C GLU A 470 -1.87 -13.05 -17.60
N PRO A 471 -2.36 -14.27 -17.92
CA PRO A 471 -3.28 -14.99 -17.05
C PRO A 471 -2.66 -15.21 -15.67
N LYS A 472 -3.29 -14.66 -14.62
CA LYS A 472 -2.81 -14.81 -13.23
C LYS A 472 -3.69 -15.74 -12.40
N ILE A 473 -5.02 -15.71 -12.58
CA ILE A 473 -5.96 -16.54 -11.82
C ILE A 473 -6.98 -17.16 -12.76
N ARG A 474 -7.28 -18.43 -12.55
CA ARG A 474 -8.29 -19.18 -13.30
C ARG A 474 -9.39 -19.61 -12.34
N ILE A 475 -10.63 -19.37 -12.74
CA ILE A 475 -11.82 -19.84 -12.04
C ILE A 475 -12.15 -21.21 -12.61
N LEU A 476 -12.01 -22.22 -11.76
CA LEU A 476 -12.26 -23.62 -12.08
C LEU A 476 -13.63 -24.02 -11.53
N GLU A 477 -14.41 -24.74 -12.32
CA GLU A 477 -15.68 -25.34 -11.92
C GLU A 477 -15.57 -26.85 -11.88
N ASN A 478 -16.07 -27.45 -10.81
CA ASN A 478 -16.06 -28.89 -10.60
C ASN A 478 -17.01 -29.57 -11.59
N GLN A 479 -16.51 -30.43 -12.47
CA GLN A 479 -17.33 -31.10 -13.48
C GLN A 479 -18.10 -32.32 -12.92
N MET A 480 -17.84 -32.70 -11.67
CA MET A 480 -18.48 -33.86 -11.03
C MET A 480 -19.70 -33.48 -10.18
N LYS A 481 -20.07 -32.18 -10.12
CA LYS A 481 -21.13 -31.59 -9.29
C LYS A 481 -22.04 -30.68 -10.11
#